data_AF-A0A137P5W2-F1
#
_entry.id   AF-A0A137P5W2-F1
#
_cell.length_a   1.000
_cell.length_b   1.000
_cell.length_c   1.000
_cell.angle_alpha   90.00
_cell.angle_beta   90.00
_cell.angle_gamma   90.00
#
_symmetry.space_group_name_H-M   'P 1'
#
loop_
_entity.id
_entity.type
_entity.pdbx_description
1 polymer ?
#
loop_
_entity_poly.entity_id
_entity_poly.type
_entity_poly.pdbx_seq_one_letter_code
_entity_poly.pdbx_strand_id
1 'polypeptide(L)'
;MDILLFSLKHLRNLVSFEHEKFYLQNNDDNICEFLKLNPQLTSLKILHSSFNPEMFSSIKYIENLSNLYLSCRNYEINEPDYSNIPTITSVTSLTISLSRISEIGWKIIEKFPNLTELLVQMHCSDLDKLSTLAKMLSSVKSLSLKIILNLAYSKELNIPNIDNLKGLEFIMQYGTYIDDIKLNISSCPNLNVAKFSKAKGLVYEKQPKINPRMIDCWNVVYFPHRVTYYRVF
;
A
#
# COMPACT_ATOMS: atom_id res chain seq x y z
N MET A 1 17.92 -25.80 -2.24
CA MET A 1 17.08 -24.75 -1.62
C MET A 1 15.86 -25.50 -1.13
N ASP A 2 15.83 -25.81 0.16
CA ASP A 2 14.79 -26.66 0.73
C ASP A 2 13.45 -25.94 0.62
N ILE A 3 12.58 -26.47 -0.24
CA ILE A 3 11.20 -26.05 -0.33
C ILE A 3 10.55 -26.51 0.97
N LEU A 4 10.40 -25.58 1.91
CA LEU A 4 9.54 -25.78 3.08
C LEU A 4 8.13 -26.03 2.55
N LEU A 5 7.78 -27.30 2.36
CA LEU A 5 6.39 -27.74 2.40
C LEU A 5 5.80 -27.11 3.66
N PHE A 6 4.81 -26.21 3.50
CA PHE A 6 4.10 -25.63 4.62
C PHE A 6 3.54 -26.77 5.45
N SER A 7 4.26 -27.15 6.51
CA SER A 7 3.75 -28.18 7.39
C SER A 7 2.53 -27.58 8.05
N LEU A 8 1.35 -28.17 7.81
CA LEU A 8 0.08 -27.87 8.46
C LEU A 8 0.23 -28.11 9.97
N LYS A 9 0.85 -27.14 10.65
CA LYS A 9 1.23 -27.22 12.06
C LYS A 9 0.84 -25.92 12.75
N HIS A 10 0.37 -26.09 13.98
CA HIS A 10 0.20 -25.00 14.92
C HIS A 10 1.56 -24.61 15.51
N LEU A 11 2.01 -23.40 15.21
CA LEU A 11 3.31 -22.85 15.62
C LEU A 11 3.09 -21.82 16.74
N ARG A 12 2.92 -22.28 17.99
CA ARG A 12 2.52 -21.49 19.18
C ARG A 12 3.18 -20.11 19.35
N ASN A 13 4.43 -19.96 18.95
CA ASN A 13 5.21 -18.73 19.15
C ASN A 13 5.33 -17.88 17.86
N LEU A 14 4.63 -18.25 16.79
CA LEU A 14 4.66 -17.52 15.52
C LEU A 14 3.80 -16.25 15.63
N VAL A 15 4.46 -15.09 15.67
CA VAL A 15 3.80 -13.77 15.81
C VAL A 15 3.59 -13.08 14.47
N SER A 16 4.54 -13.25 13.54
CA SER A 16 4.49 -12.67 12.21
C SER A 16 4.68 -13.75 11.17
N PHE A 17 3.96 -13.63 10.06
CA PHE A 17 4.04 -14.57 8.96
C PHE A 17 4.00 -13.86 7.61
N GLU A 18 4.86 -14.30 6.70
CA GLU A 18 4.94 -13.79 5.33
C GLU A 18 4.78 -14.95 4.35
N HIS A 19 3.91 -14.76 3.36
CA HIS A 19 3.67 -15.73 2.31
C HIS A 19 3.62 -15.03 0.95
N GLU A 20 4.41 -15.55 0.02
CA GLU A 20 4.58 -15.00 -1.32
C GLU A 20 4.32 -16.11 -2.34
N LYS A 21 3.46 -15.83 -3.33
CA LYS A 21 3.09 -16.78 -4.38
C LYS A 21 3.00 -16.06 -5.73
N PHE A 22 3.75 -16.54 -6.71
CA PHE A 22 3.76 -16.00 -8.08
C PHE A 22 3.35 -17.06 -9.10
N TYR A 23 2.92 -16.62 -10.29
CA TYR A 23 2.26 -17.35 -11.40
C TYR A 23 2.90 -18.67 -11.91
N LEU A 24 3.93 -19.21 -11.26
CA LEU A 24 4.63 -20.44 -11.66
C LEU A 24 4.75 -21.48 -10.53
N GLN A 25 4.17 -21.22 -9.35
CA GLN A 25 4.21 -22.17 -8.24
C GLN A 25 2.93 -23.01 -8.23
N ASN A 26 2.98 -24.16 -8.89
CA ASN A 26 1.96 -25.23 -8.87
C ASN A 26 1.93 -26.00 -7.54
N ASN A 27 2.33 -25.38 -6.44
CA ASN A 27 2.26 -26.02 -5.15
C ASN A 27 0.87 -25.85 -4.57
N ASP A 28 0.30 -26.96 -4.09
CA ASP A 28 -0.88 -27.02 -3.22
C ASP A 28 -0.58 -26.34 -1.87
N ASP A 29 -0.31 -25.04 -1.90
CA ASP A 29 -0.01 -24.26 -0.71
C ASP A 29 -1.30 -24.04 0.06
N ASN A 30 -1.53 -24.87 1.08
CA ASN A 30 -2.71 -24.78 1.92
C ASN A 30 -2.58 -23.69 2.99
N ILE A 31 -2.30 -22.47 2.52
CA ILE A 31 -2.17 -21.27 3.36
C ILE A 31 -3.44 -21.02 4.17
N CYS A 32 -4.62 -21.28 3.61
CA CYS A 32 -5.89 -21.11 4.30
C CYS A 32 -5.95 -21.96 5.58
N GLU A 33 -5.59 -23.24 5.52
CA GLU A 33 -5.51 -24.09 6.72
C GLU A 33 -4.39 -23.66 7.66
N PHE A 34 -3.22 -23.29 7.14
CA PHE A 34 -2.13 -22.80 7.98
C PHE A 34 -2.54 -21.57 8.81
N LEU A 35 -3.23 -20.61 8.21
CA LEU A 35 -3.74 -19.42 8.90
C LEU A 35 -4.76 -19.79 9.99
N LYS A 36 -5.68 -20.73 9.70
CA LYS A 36 -6.65 -21.25 10.68
C LYS A 36 -5.97 -21.95 11.86
N LEU A 37 -4.85 -22.64 11.61
CA LEU A 37 -4.05 -23.29 12.65
C LEU A 37 -3.17 -22.33 13.45
N ASN A 38 -3.01 -21.06 13.02
CA ASN A 38 -2.12 -20.09 13.67
C ASN A 38 -2.87 -18.78 14.04
N PRO A 39 -3.96 -18.84 14.83
CA PRO A 39 -4.77 -17.67 15.17
C PRO A 39 -4.07 -16.65 16.08
N GLN A 40 -2.90 -16.99 16.64
CA GLN A 40 -2.08 -16.12 17.48
C GLN A 40 -1.30 -15.05 16.72
N LEU A 41 -1.30 -15.08 15.38
CA LEU A 41 -0.60 -14.10 14.55
C LEU A 41 -1.09 -12.67 14.82
N THR A 42 -0.16 -11.73 14.91
CA THR A 42 -0.45 -10.28 15.03
C THR A 42 -0.05 -9.50 13.79
N SER A 43 0.76 -10.12 12.92
CA SER A 43 1.23 -9.55 11.66
C SER A 43 1.18 -10.58 10.54
N LEU A 44 0.57 -10.21 9.42
CA LEU A 44 0.46 -11.06 8.24
C LEU A 44 0.83 -10.28 6.98
N LYS A 45 1.68 -10.87 6.15
CA LYS A 45 2.07 -10.32 4.85
C LYS A 45 1.81 -11.33 3.74
N ILE A 46 0.93 -10.97 2.81
CA ILE A 46 0.56 -11.78 1.65
C ILE A 46 0.97 -11.05 0.37
N LEU A 47 1.83 -11.67 -0.44
CA LEU A 47 2.28 -11.16 -1.74
C LEU A 47 1.91 -12.16 -2.82
N HIS A 48 0.71 -12.04 -3.36
CA HIS A 48 0.21 -13.00 -4.34
C HIS A 48 0.08 -12.38 -5.73
N SER A 49 0.08 -13.23 -6.74
CA SER A 49 -0.38 -12.86 -8.07
C SER A 49 -1.83 -12.40 -8.02
N SER A 50 -2.72 -13.19 -7.44
CA SER A 50 -4.14 -12.90 -7.22
C SER A 50 -4.55 -13.26 -5.79
N PHE A 51 -5.56 -12.59 -5.24
CA PHE A 51 -6.14 -13.03 -3.98
C PHE A 51 -7.17 -14.15 -4.20
N ASN A 52 -7.22 -15.10 -3.28
CA ASN A 52 -8.30 -16.07 -3.18
C ASN A 52 -9.32 -15.51 -2.16
N PRO A 53 -10.62 -15.36 -2.49
CA PRO A 53 -11.64 -14.95 -1.53
C PRO A 53 -11.67 -15.77 -0.23
N GLU A 54 -11.38 -17.07 -0.29
CA GLU A 54 -11.30 -17.96 0.88
C GLU A 54 -10.17 -17.58 1.84
N MET A 55 -9.11 -16.96 1.33
CA MET A 55 -8.01 -16.45 2.15
C MET A 55 -8.52 -15.44 3.17
N PHE A 56 -9.45 -14.56 2.79
CA PHE A 56 -10.02 -13.57 3.72
C PHE A 56 -10.87 -14.24 4.80
N SER A 57 -11.58 -15.32 4.45
CA SER A 57 -12.26 -16.17 5.44
C SER A 57 -11.28 -16.77 6.44
N SER A 58 -10.09 -17.16 5.99
CA SER A 58 -9.03 -17.69 6.86
C SER A 58 -8.41 -16.61 7.73
N ILE A 59 -8.15 -15.42 7.18
CA ILE A 59 -7.66 -14.24 7.92
C ILE A 59 -8.63 -13.85 9.04
N LYS A 60 -9.94 -13.97 8.81
CA LYS A 60 -10.97 -13.65 9.81
C LYS A 60 -10.83 -14.47 11.11
N TYR A 61 -10.27 -15.69 11.05
CA TYR A 61 -10.04 -16.52 12.25
C TYR A 61 -8.85 -16.05 13.11
N ILE A 62 -8.05 -15.10 12.62
CA ILE A 62 -6.91 -14.56 13.34
C ILE A 62 -7.37 -13.32 14.13
N GLU A 63 -7.91 -13.57 15.33
CA GLU A 63 -8.55 -12.54 16.17
C GLU A 63 -7.58 -11.44 16.62
N ASN A 64 -6.29 -11.75 16.75
CA ASN A 64 -5.26 -10.82 17.21
C ASN A 64 -4.52 -10.09 16.06
N LEU A 65 -4.95 -10.26 14.81
CA LEU A 65 -4.27 -9.71 13.65
C LEU A 65 -4.45 -8.20 13.56
N SER A 66 -3.51 -7.42 14.09
CA SER A 66 -3.56 -5.95 14.02
C SER A 66 -2.93 -5.40 12.75
N ASN A 67 -1.91 -6.07 12.20
CA ASN A 67 -1.14 -5.58 11.05
C ASN A 67 -1.30 -6.51 9.84
N LEU A 68 -1.76 -5.95 8.73
CA LEU A 68 -1.94 -6.70 7.49
C LEU A 68 -1.26 -6.00 6.31
N TYR A 69 -0.46 -6.74 5.55
CA TYR A 69 0.09 -6.32 4.28
C TYR A 69 -0.46 -7.20 3.16
N LEU A 70 -1.10 -6.59 2.17
CA LEU A 70 -1.67 -7.24 1.00
C LEU A 70 -1.03 -6.67 -0.26
N SER A 71 -0.41 -7.51 -1.08
CA SER A 71 0.08 -7.12 -2.41
C SER A 71 -0.45 -8.07 -3.47
N CYS A 72 -1.12 -7.52 -4.48
CA CYS A 72 -1.64 -8.24 -5.64
C CYS A 72 -1.11 -7.62 -6.94
N ARG A 73 -0.72 -8.48 -7.89
CA ARG A 73 -0.22 -8.04 -9.22
C ARG A 73 -1.21 -8.30 -10.37
N ASN A 74 -2.27 -9.09 -10.17
CA ASN A 74 -3.17 -9.50 -11.24
C ASN A 74 -4.02 -8.35 -11.77
N TYR A 75 -4.20 -8.33 -13.09
CA TYR A 75 -5.00 -7.38 -13.85
C TYR A 75 -6.44 -7.84 -14.09
N GLU A 76 -6.73 -9.12 -13.82
CA GLU A 76 -8.05 -9.73 -14.01
C GLU A 76 -8.63 -10.16 -12.66
N ILE A 77 -9.37 -9.24 -12.05
CA ILE A 77 -10.16 -9.53 -10.85
C ILE A 77 -11.63 -9.45 -11.27
N ASN A 78 -12.36 -10.56 -11.17
CA ASN A 78 -13.79 -10.61 -11.49
C ASN A 78 -14.61 -10.25 -10.25
N GLU A 79 -15.57 -9.32 -10.36
CA GLU A 79 -16.39 -8.86 -9.24
C GLU A 79 -17.14 -9.96 -8.45
N PRO A 80 -17.73 -10.99 -9.10
CA PRO A 80 -18.52 -12.00 -8.40
C PRO A 80 -17.72 -12.74 -7.32
N ASP A 81 -16.44 -13.00 -7.59
CA ASP A 81 -15.56 -13.75 -6.68
C ASP A 81 -15.34 -13.01 -5.36
N TYR A 82 -15.44 -11.67 -5.36
CA TYR A 82 -15.11 -10.82 -4.21
C TYR A 82 -16.35 -10.28 -3.47
N SER A 83 -17.55 -10.62 -3.95
CA SER A 83 -18.83 -10.18 -3.37
C SER A 83 -19.02 -10.62 -1.91
N ASN A 84 -18.50 -11.80 -1.54
CA ASN A 84 -18.73 -12.45 -0.26
C ASN A 84 -17.53 -12.43 0.70
N ILE A 85 -16.59 -11.50 0.52
CA ILE A 85 -15.48 -11.35 1.49
C ILE A 85 -16.07 -10.96 2.86
N PRO A 86 -15.68 -11.65 3.95
CA PRO A 86 -16.14 -11.31 5.28
C PRO A 86 -15.55 -10.00 5.79
N THR A 87 -16.27 -9.34 6.69
CA THR A 87 -15.72 -8.23 7.48
C THR A 87 -14.67 -8.76 8.47
N ILE A 88 -13.53 -8.08 8.54
CA ILE A 88 -12.37 -8.41 9.38
C ILE A 88 -12.12 -7.23 10.33
N THR A 89 -12.48 -7.41 11.59
CA THR A 89 -12.46 -6.35 12.61
C THR A 89 -11.18 -6.28 13.42
N SER A 90 -10.31 -7.29 13.33
CA SER A 90 -9.05 -7.35 14.08
C SER A 90 -7.99 -6.37 13.57
N VAL A 91 -8.00 -6.07 12.27
CA VAL A 91 -6.96 -5.27 11.60
C VAL A 91 -7.17 -3.78 11.88
N THR A 92 -6.11 -3.14 12.39
CA THR A 92 -6.07 -1.70 12.68
C THR A 92 -5.06 -0.95 11.82
N SER A 93 -4.09 -1.66 11.22
CA SER A 93 -3.11 -1.14 10.26
C SER A 93 -3.09 -2.02 9.00
N LEU A 94 -3.42 -1.43 7.85
CA LEU A 94 -3.41 -2.10 6.55
C LEU A 94 -2.45 -1.40 5.61
N THR A 95 -1.54 -2.18 5.00
CA THR A 95 -0.85 -1.79 3.78
C THR A 95 -1.40 -2.60 2.61
N ILE A 96 -1.84 -1.92 1.55
CA ILE A 96 -2.35 -2.57 0.35
C ILE A 96 -1.66 -2.04 -0.90
N SER A 97 -1.18 -2.95 -1.75
CA SER A 97 -0.58 -2.66 -3.05
C SER A 97 -1.33 -3.40 -4.14
N LEU A 98 -1.96 -2.67 -5.05
CA LEU A 98 -2.66 -3.24 -6.21
C LEU A 98 -2.02 -2.68 -7.48
N SER A 99 -1.71 -3.54 -8.45
CA SER A 99 -1.13 -3.11 -9.73
C SER A 99 -1.99 -2.11 -10.49
N ARG A 100 -3.31 -2.21 -10.31
CA ARG A 100 -4.31 -1.21 -10.68
C ARG A 100 -5.37 -1.18 -9.61
N ILE A 101 -5.68 0.00 -9.07
CA ILE A 101 -6.80 0.04 -8.14
C ILE A 101 -8.10 0.10 -8.93
N SER A 102 -8.83 -1.02 -8.91
CA SER A 102 -10.19 -1.16 -9.42
C SER A 102 -11.22 -0.94 -8.32
N GLU A 103 -12.50 -0.91 -8.68
CA GLU A 103 -13.60 -0.91 -7.71
C GLU A 103 -13.51 -2.06 -6.70
N ILE A 104 -12.99 -3.22 -7.13
CA ILE A 104 -12.79 -4.38 -6.26
C ILE A 104 -11.70 -4.10 -5.22
N GLY A 105 -10.64 -3.40 -5.59
CA GLY A 105 -9.61 -2.96 -4.65
C GLY A 105 -10.20 -2.13 -3.51
N TRP A 106 -11.17 -1.26 -3.82
CA TRP A 106 -11.90 -0.49 -2.82
C TRP A 106 -12.82 -1.36 -1.95
N LYS A 107 -13.59 -2.27 -2.58
CA LYS A 107 -14.46 -3.22 -1.87
C LYS A 107 -13.68 -4.09 -0.87
N ILE A 108 -12.42 -4.42 -1.15
CA ILE A 108 -11.55 -5.15 -0.20
C ILE A 108 -11.24 -4.27 1.01
N ILE A 109 -10.87 -3.00 0.81
CA ILE A 109 -10.51 -2.09 1.90
C ILE A 109 -11.71 -1.85 2.83
N GLU A 110 -12.93 -1.76 2.30
CA GLU A 110 -14.17 -1.61 3.08
C GLU A 110 -14.43 -2.77 4.06
N LYS A 111 -13.77 -3.92 3.89
CA LYS A 111 -13.90 -5.08 4.79
C LYS A 111 -13.13 -4.92 6.10
N PHE A 112 -12.40 -3.82 6.28
CA PHE A 112 -11.62 -3.52 7.48
C PHE A 112 -12.16 -2.25 8.18
N PRO A 113 -13.29 -2.35 8.93
CA PRO A 113 -13.96 -1.18 9.49
C PRO A 113 -13.20 -0.50 10.64
N ASN A 114 -12.24 -1.19 11.26
CA ASN A 114 -11.48 -0.70 12.41
C ASN A 114 -10.12 -0.10 12.04
N LEU A 115 -9.88 0.18 10.74
CA LEU A 115 -8.62 0.77 10.30
C LEU A 115 -8.38 2.14 10.94
N THR A 116 -7.26 2.23 11.63
CA THR A 116 -6.70 3.49 12.12
C THR A 116 -5.60 4.00 11.19
N GLU A 117 -4.89 3.09 10.55
CA GLU A 117 -3.80 3.36 9.62
C GLU A 117 -4.02 2.62 8.31
N LEU A 118 -3.89 3.33 7.20
CA LEU A 118 -3.96 2.77 5.87
C LEU A 118 -2.84 3.32 5.00
N LEU A 119 -2.02 2.43 4.45
CA LEU A 119 -1.08 2.74 3.39
C LEU A 119 -1.57 2.13 2.08
N VAL A 120 -1.85 2.98 1.08
CA VAL A 120 -2.22 2.53 -0.26
C VAL A 120 -1.05 2.75 -1.22
N GLN A 121 -0.56 1.68 -1.83
CA GLN A 121 0.38 1.74 -2.93
C GLN A 121 -0.34 1.60 -4.28
N MET A 122 -0.15 2.57 -5.16
CA MET A 122 -0.84 2.66 -6.46
C MET A 122 0.10 3.12 -7.59
N HIS A 123 -0.32 2.92 -8.83
CA HIS A 123 0.38 3.46 -9.99
C HIS A 123 -0.13 4.86 -10.36
N CYS A 124 0.70 5.69 -10.99
CA CYS A 124 0.32 7.04 -11.38
C CYS A 124 -0.82 7.12 -12.42
N SER A 125 -1.17 5.99 -13.02
CA SER A 125 -2.34 5.87 -13.91
C SER A 125 -3.67 5.90 -13.16
N ASP A 126 -3.68 5.70 -11.84
CA ASP A 126 -4.89 5.72 -11.00
C ASP A 126 -5.09 7.07 -10.27
N LEU A 127 -4.32 8.11 -10.64
CA LEU A 127 -4.40 9.43 -9.99
C LEU A 127 -5.78 10.09 -10.14
N ASP A 128 -6.48 9.83 -11.24
CA ASP A 128 -7.84 10.29 -11.49
C ASP A 128 -8.86 9.73 -10.48
N LYS A 129 -8.58 8.54 -9.91
CA LYS A 129 -9.41 7.88 -8.90
C LYS A 129 -9.20 8.41 -7.48
N LEU A 130 -8.23 9.28 -7.24
CA LEU A 130 -7.92 9.79 -5.89
C LEU A 130 -9.12 10.49 -5.22
N SER A 131 -9.96 11.18 -6.01
CA SER A 131 -11.14 11.85 -5.48
C SER A 131 -12.19 10.87 -4.95
N THR A 132 -12.37 9.73 -5.62
CA THR A 132 -13.23 8.63 -5.17
C THR A 132 -12.64 7.98 -3.93
N LEU A 133 -11.33 7.68 -3.94
CA LEU A 133 -10.61 7.15 -2.78
C LEU A 133 -10.78 8.04 -1.55
N ALA A 134 -10.66 9.37 -1.70
CA ALA A 134 -10.79 10.32 -0.61
C ALA A 134 -12.15 10.22 0.10
N LYS A 135 -13.23 10.06 -0.67
CA LYS A 135 -14.59 9.90 -0.12
C LYS A 135 -14.74 8.59 0.63
N MET A 136 -14.28 7.49 0.03
CA MET A 136 -14.43 6.14 0.59
C MET A 136 -13.61 5.94 1.87
N LEU A 137 -12.43 6.54 1.96
CA LEU A 137 -11.49 6.35 3.06
C LEU A 137 -11.56 7.46 4.12
N SER A 138 -12.59 8.30 4.07
CA SER A 138 -12.77 9.44 4.99
C SER A 138 -12.89 9.04 6.47
N SER A 139 -13.26 7.79 6.76
CA SER A 139 -13.36 7.24 8.12
C SER A 139 -12.00 6.83 8.72
N VAL A 140 -10.97 6.62 7.90
CA VAL A 140 -9.66 6.19 8.39
C VAL A 140 -8.96 7.35 9.09
N LYS A 141 -8.39 7.12 10.27
CA LYS A 141 -7.73 8.19 11.06
C LYS A 141 -6.45 8.71 10.40
N SER A 142 -5.66 7.82 9.82
CA SER A 142 -4.37 8.14 9.20
C SER A 142 -4.22 7.43 7.86
N LEU A 143 -4.22 8.21 6.78
CA LEU A 143 -3.99 7.71 5.42
C LEU A 143 -2.59 8.11 4.95
N SER A 144 -1.88 7.16 4.34
CA SER A 144 -0.65 7.39 3.60
C SER A 144 -0.77 6.83 2.19
N LEU A 145 -0.28 7.59 1.21
CA LEU A 145 -0.30 7.18 -0.20
C LEU A 145 1.13 6.97 -0.70
N LYS A 146 1.34 5.89 -1.45
CA LYS A 146 2.59 5.58 -2.12
C LYS A 146 2.34 5.40 -3.61
N ILE A 147 2.77 6.36 -4.41
CA ILE A 147 2.42 6.47 -5.82
C ILE A 147 3.65 6.13 -6.67
N ILE A 148 3.57 5.05 -7.44
CA ILE A 148 4.62 4.67 -8.40
C ILE A 148 4.51 5.58 -9.62
N LEU A 149 5.53 6.39 -9.84
CA LEU A 149 5.66 7.27 -10.98
C LEU A 149 6.53 6.63 -12.04
N ASN A 150 5.96 6.45 -13.22
CA ASN A 150 6.69 6.17 -14.46
C ASN A 150 6.31 7.26 -15.46
N LEU A 151 6.97 8.42 -15.32
CA LEU A 151 6.75 9.60 -16.15
C LEU A 151 7.95 9.80 -17.06
N ALA A 152 7.69 10.03 -18.35
CA ALA A 152 8.71 10.35 -19.35
C ALA A 152 8.83 11.87 -19.62
N TYR A 153 7.97 12.68 -19.00
CA TYR A 153 7.87 14.12 -19.23
C TYR A 153 7.35 14.86 -18.00
N SER A 154 7.55 16.18 -17.99
CA SER A 154 7.08 17.06 -16.93
C SER A 154 5.57 16.97 -16.73
N LYS A 155 5.12 16.70 -15.49
CA LYS A 155 3.71 16.56 -15.15
C LYS A 155 3.36 17.36 -13.90
N GLU A 156 2.24 18.07 -13.97
CA GLU A 156 1.61 18.65 -12.79
C GLU A 156 0.76 17.60 -12.09
N LEU A 157 1.02 17.41 -10.79
CA LEU A 157 0.32 16.44 -9.95
C LEU A 157 -0.51 17.22 -8.93
N ASN A 158 -1.83 17.22 -9.13
CA ASN A 158 -2.77 17.83 -8.21
C ASN A 158 -3.37 16.76 -7.31
N ILE A 159 -3.03 16.78 -6.02
CA ILE A 159 -3.65 15.91 -5.02
C ILE A 159 -4.96 16.59 -4.58
N PRO A 160 -6.11 15.89 -4.67
CA PRO A 160 -7.39 16.45 -4.23
C PRO A 160 -7.39 16.70 -2.71
N ASN A 161 -8.44 17.33 -2.19
CA ASN A 161 -8.58 17.41 -0.73
C ASN A 161 -8.74 16.00 -0.14
N ILE A 162 -7.83 15.65 0.75
CA ILE A 162 -7.85 14.41 1.52
C ILE A 162 -7.48 14.78 2.97
N ASP A 163 -8.50 15.08 3.78
CA ASP A 163 -8.32 15.63 5.13
C ASP A 163 -7.54 14.70 6.06
N ASN A 164 -7.62 13.38 5.88
CA ASN A 164 -6.91 12.41 6.70
C ASN A 164 -5.55 11.99 6.13
N LEU A 165 -5.09 12.59 5.02
CA LEU A 165 -3.78 12.29 4.44
C LEU A 165 -2.66 12.84 5.33
N LYS A 166 -1.86 11.94 5.89
CA LYS A 166 -0.70 12.28 6.74
C LYS A 166 0.62 12.17 5.98
N GLY A 167 0.75 11.16 5.11
CA GLY A 167 1.97 10.90 4.35
C GLY A 167 1.74 10.69 2.86
N LEU A 168 2.65 11.21 2.04
CA LEU A 168 2.66 11.01 0.61
C LEU A 168 4.06 10.60 0.15
N GLU A 169 4.20 9.53 -0.61
CA GLU A 169 5.46 9.08 -1.17
C GLU A 169 5.32 8.81 -2.66
N PHE A 170 6.20 9.39 -3.46
CA PHE A 170 6.32 9.09 -4.88
C PHE A 170 7.52 8.16 -5.10
N ILE A 171 7.28 6.98 -5.66
CA ILE A 171 8.34 6.06 -6.08
C ILE A 171 8.63 6.29 -7.55
N MET A 172 9.76 6.94 -7.82
CA MET A 172 10.18 7.30 -9.17
C MET A 172 10.92 6.13 -9.82
N GLN A 173 10.36 5.62 -10.92
CA GLN A 173 10.98 4.60 -11.76
C GLN A 173 12.10 5.21 -12.62
N TYR A 174 12.77 4.33 -13.39
CA TYR A 174 13.81 4.76 -14.33
C TYR A 174 13.27 5.82 -15.31
N GLY A 175 14.07 6.84 -15.58
CA GLY A 175 13.69 7.96 -16.45
C GLY A 175 12.77 9.01 -15.82
N THR A 176 12.31 8.82 -14.57
CA THR A 176 11.54 9.84 -13.84
C THR A 176 12.44 10.69 -12.96
N TYR A 177 12.36 12.01 -13.16
CA TYR A 177 13.10 13.01 -12.40
C TYR A 177 12.13 13.83 -11.55
N ILE A 178 12.55 14.19 -10.34
CA ILE A 178 11.76 15.04 -9.45
C ILE A 178 11.55 16.46 -10.01
N ASP A 179 12.54 16.96 -10.76
CA ASP A 179 12.47 18.27 -11.42
C ASP A 179 11.34 18.34 -12.47
N ASP A 180 10.89 17.19 -12.98
CA ASP A 180 9.75 17.05 -13.90
C ASP A 180 8.40 17.05 -13.17
N ILE A 181 8.39 17.09 -11.83
CA ILE A 181 7.16 16.96 -11.04
C ILE A 181 6.78 18.31 -10.42
N LYS A 182 5.69 18.89 -10.93
CA LYS A 182 5.04 20.05 -10.30
C LYS A 182 3.95 19.56 -9.35
N LEU A 183 4.33 19.27 -8.11
CA LEU A 183 3.39 18.80 -7.09
C LEU A 183 2.55 19.96 -6.52
N ASN A 184 1.24 19.76 -6.42
CA ASN A 184 0.30 20.60 -5.69
C ASN A 184 -0.42 19.77 -4.63
N ILE A 185 -0.20 20.15 -3.37
CA ILE A 185 -0.73 19.50 -2.15
C ILE A 185 -1.37 20.53 -1.20
N SER A 186 -1.64 21.75 -1.67
CA SER A 186 -2.19 22.83 -0.84
C SER A 186 -3.54 22.46 -0.21
N SER A 187 -4.29 21.59 -0.87
CA SER A 187 -5.58 21.07 -0.41
C SER A 187 -5.49 19.97 0.65
N CYS A 188 -4.29 19.56 1.09
CA CYS A 188 -4.11 18.50 2.10
C CYS A 188 -3.69 19.10 3.44
N PRO A 189 -4.64 19.53 4.31
CA PRO A 189 -4.31 20.32 5.50
C PRO A 189 -3.47 19.54 6.53
N ASN A 190 -3.65 18.23 6.59
CA ASN A 190 -3.01 17.35 7.57
C ASN A 190 -1.75 16.63 7.08
N LEU A 191 -1.35 16.86 5.82
CA LEU A 191 -0.15 16.25 5.25
C LEU A 191 1.08 16.84 5.94
N ASN A 192 1.88 15.98 6.58
CA ASN A 192 3.08 16.39 7.32
C ASN A 192 4.38 15.89 6.68
N VAL A 193 4.31 14.89 5.79
CA VAL A 193 5.47 14.36 5.10
C VAL A 193 5.18 14.06 3.63
N ALA A 194 6.03 14.58 2.75
CA ALA A 194 6.05 14.21 1.33
C ALA A 194 7.43 13.66 0.95
N LYS A 195 7.47 12.53 0.26
CA LYS A 195 8.71 11.84 -0.12
C LYS A 195 8.77 11.66 -1.62
N PHE A 196 9.96 11.81 -2.16
CA PHE A 196 10.31 11.37 -3.51
C PHE A 196 11.43 10.37 -3.36
N SER A 197 11.12 9.11 -3.57
CA SER A 197 12.06 8.00 -3.44
C SER A 197 12.36 7.43 -4.82
N LYS A 198 13.61 7.07 -5.05
CA LYS A 198 14.00 6.31 -6.24
C LYS A 198 13.61 4.84 -6.06
N ALA A 199 13.19 4.19 -7.14
CA ALA A 199 12.94 2.74 -7.13
C ALA A 199 14.22 1.97 -6.74
N LYS A 200 14.06 0.73 -6.27
CA LYS A 200 15.18 -0.08 -5.78
C LYS A 200 16.32 -0.17 -6.81
N GLY A 201 17.54 0.15 -6.37
CA GLY A 201 18.74 0.15 -7.22
C GLY A 201 19.03 1.48 -7.93
N LEU A 202 18.14 2.46 -7.82
CA LEU A 202 18.35 3.80 -8.38
C LEU A 202 18.75 4.80 -7.28
N VAL A 203 19.57 5.78 -7.64
CA VAL A 203 19.99 6.90 -6.77
C VAL A 203 19.85 8.22 -7.51
N TYR A 204 19.90 9.32 -6.77
CA TYR A 204 20.05 10.64 -7.33
C TYR A 204 21.53 10.88 -7.67
N GLU A 205 21.82 11.13 -8.95
CA GLU A 205 23.18 11.47 -9.40
C GLU A 205 23.60 12.87 -8.94
N LYS A 206 22.62 13.76 -8.74
CA LYS A 206 22.81 15.14 -8.29
C LYS A 206 21.74 15.49 -7.28
N GLN A 207 22.04 16.45 -6.40
CA GLN A 207 21.03 16.98 -5.50
C GLN A 207 19.89 17.62 -6.33
N PRO A 208 18.65 17.13 -6.19
CA PRO A 208 17.55 17.63 -7.00
C PRO A 208 17.10 19.02 -6.57
N LYS A 209 16.48 19.74 -7.51
CA LYS A 209 15.93 21.07 -7.22
C LYS A 209 14.74 20.94 -6.28
N ILE A 210 14.63 21.89 -5.36
CA ILE A 210 13.52 21.97 -4.43
C ILE A 210 12.25 22.33 -5.23
N ASN A 211 11.14 21.64 -4.97
CA ASN A 211 9.86 22.03 -5.54
C ASN A 211 9.47 23.43 -5.01
N PRO A 212 9.33 24.46 -5.87
CA PRO A 212 9.06 25.83 -5.43
C PRO A 212 7.81 25.96 -4.57
N ARG A 213 6.80 25.12 -4.80
CA ARG A 213 5.52 25.14 -4.07
C ARG A 213 5.61 24.56 -2.66
N MET A 214 6.77 24.07 -2.25
CA MET A 214 7.00 23.46 -0.95
C MET A 214 8.02 24.23 -0.09
N ILE A 215 8.58 25.34 -0.56
CA ILE A 215 9.72 25.98 0.11
C ILE A 215 9.34 26.65 1.44
N ASP A 216 8.22 27.38 1.51
CA ASP A 216 7.98 28.31 2.63
C ASP A 216 7.53 27.61 3.93
N CYS A 217 6.96 26.40 3.83
CA CYS A 217 6.41 25.68 4.99
C CYS A 217 6.98 24.26 5.16
N TRP A 218 8.07 23.91 4.46
CA TRP A 218 8.64 22.57 4.53
C TRP A 218 10.16 22.55 4.68
N ASN A 219 10.63 21.76 5.64
CA ASN A 219 12.03 21.40 5.78
C ASN A 219 12.37 20.24 4.84
N VAL A 220 13.52 20.30 4.17
CA VAL A 220 13.94 19.28 3.20
C VAL A 220 15.16 18.51 3.71
N VAL A 221 15.09 17.19 3.66
CA VAL A 221 16.18 16.27 3.98
C VAL A 221 16.51 15.42 2.77
N TYR A 222 17.81 15.32 2.45
CA TYR A 222 18.32 14.59 1.30
C TYR A 222 19.02 13.30 1.71
N PHE A 223 18.69 12.23 0.99
CA PHE A 223 19.36 10.94 1.03
C PHE A 223 19.69 10.50 -0.41
N PRO A 224 20.69 9.62 -0.62
CA PRO A 224 21.08 9.18 -1.95
C PRO A 224 19.93 8.61 -2.79
N HIS A 225 18.94 8.00 -2.16
CA HIS A 225 17.79 7.36 -2.82
C HIS A 225 16.47 8.09 -2.53
N ARG A 226 16.46 9.20 -1.78
CA ARG A 226 15.22 9.83 -1.32
C ARG A 226 15.38 11.32 -0.99
N VAL A 227 14.40 12.11 -1.37
CA VAL A 227 14.18 13.48 -0.86
C VAL A 227 12.94 13.45 0.03
N THR A 228 13.04 13.98 1.23
CA THR A 228 11.92 14.05 2.17
C THR A 228 11.64 15.49 2.56
N TYR A 229 10.39 15.90 2.41
CA TYR A 229 9.86 17.17 2.85
C TYR A 229 9.05 16.94 4.13
N TYR A 230 9.34 17.68 5.19
CA TYR A 230 8.60 17.70 6.44
C TYR A 230 7.93 19.04 6.62
N ARG A 231 6.62 19.06 6.85
CA ARG A 231 5.90 20.31 7.08
C ARG A 231 6.32 20.90 8.43
N VAL A 232 6.65 22.19 8.41
CA VAL A 232 6.97 22.96 9.63
C VAL A 232 5.65 23.49 10.18
N PHE A 233 5.37 23.20 11.44
CA PHE A 233 4.21 23.71 12.18
C PHE A 233 4.61 24.93 13.00
#